data_AF-A0A9W5N7N4-F1
#
_entry.id   AF-A0A9W5N7N4-F1
#
_cell.length_a   1.000
_cell.length_b   1.000
_cell.length_c   1.000
_cell.angle_alpha   90.00
_cell.angle_beta   90.00
_cell.angle_gamma   90.00
#
_symmetry.space_group_name_H-M   'P 1'
#
loop_
_entity.id
_entity.type
_entity.pdbx_description
1 polymer ?
#
loop_
_entity_poly.entity_id
_entity_poly.type
_entity_poly.pdbx_seq_one_letter_code
_entity_poly.pdbx_strand_id
1 'polypeptide(L)'
;MAAAQSGKRSLTLKFMVVIMLLGLTATSAALFPMTEFGKLPQGSRLERIQQSPQYRDGKFHNQQDTPMMTDKRGRIAALWDFFFARPDTVKPDRPLPLIKTDLAKLDKQQDLVVWLGHSSWFIQLGGKRILIDPVFSHYAAPFAFLNKAFAGDYPWRAEDMPDIDTLIISHDHWDHLDYPTLRALKPKIKQVVTPLGVGAHFEAWGFDPALIHELDWQEKVAIDDELTIHALPARHFSGRGLTGNKTLWASFMFVTPQRKVYYSGDSGYGPHFKQIGEQFSDIDLAIMENGQYDEGWKYIHMMPEEAAQATEDLGAKTMVPGHAGRFALANHSWDEPFRRIATASKGRSYQLLTPEMGQILEVSQPRQAFDAWWE
;
A
#
# COMPACT_ATOMS: atom_id res chain seq x y z
N MET A 1 12.00 -10.22 59.83
CA MET A 1 10.80 -10.21 58.95
C MET A 1 11.04 -9.65 57.54
N ALA A 2 12.13 -8.90 57.26
CA ALA A 2 12.37 -8.30 55.93
C ALA A 2 12.81 -9.30 54.82
N ALA A 3 13.55 -10.37 55.16
CA ALA A 3 14.03 -11.34 54.16
C ALA A 3 12.92 -12.17 53.50
N ALA A 4 11.83 -12.45 54.21
CA ALA A 4 10.70 -13.25 53.71
C ALA A 4 9.80 -12.48 52.71
N GLN A 5 9.76 -11.14 52.78
CA GLN A 5 9.02 -10.29 51.84
C GLN A 5 9.77 -10.09 50.51
N SER A 6 11.10 -10.05 50.55
CA SER A 6 11.95 -9.96 49.34
C SER A 6 11.83 -11.22 48.46
N GLY A 7 11.87 -12.41 49.08
CA GLY A 7 11.72 -13.69 48.37
C GLY A 7 10.34 -13.86 47.70
N LYS A 8 9.26 -13.41 48.36
CA LYS A 8 7.90 -13.45 47.79
C LYS A 8 7.75 -12.51 46.58
N ARG A 9 8.26 -11.27 46.63
CA ARG A 9 8.22 -10.32 45.50
C ARG A 9 9.03 -10.79 44.29
N SER A 10 10.20 -11.40 44.52
CA SER A 10 11.02 -12.01 43.46
C SER A 10 10.30 -13.18 42.77
N LEU A 11 9.57 -13.98 43.54
CA LEU A 11 8.79 -15.11 43.02
C LEU A 11 7.58 -14.65 42.20
N THR A 12 6.84 -13.63 42.65
CA THR A 12 5.71 -13.07 41.88
C THR A 12 6.14 -12.42 40.57
N LEU A 13 7.28 -11.71 40.57
CA LEU A 13 7.81 -11.09 39.34
C LEU A 13 8.24 -12.14 38.32
N LYS A 14 8.93 -13.20 38.76
CA LYS A 14 9.29 -14.33 37.89
C LYS A 14 8.05 -15.05 37.33
N PHE A 15 7.01 -15.21 38.14
CA PHE A 15 5.75 -15.84 37.71
C PHE A 15 5.00 -14.96 36.68
N MET A 16 4.99 -13.64 36.87
CA MET A 16 4.43 -12.69 35.89
C MET A 16 5.20 -12.70 34.56
N VAL A 17 6.53 -12.76 34.62
CA VAL A 17 7.39 -12.86 33.42
C VAL A 17 7.13 -14.18 32.69
N VAL A 18 6.99 -15.29 33.41
CA VAL A 18 6.64 -16.60 32.83
C VAL A 18 5.24 -16.58 32.21
N ILE A 19 4.24 -15.98 32.85
CA ILE A 19 2.90 -15.83 32.28
C ILE A 19 2.91 -14.94 31.04
N MET A 20 3.67 -13.84 31.04
CA MET A 20 3.85 -13.00 29.86
C MET A 20 4.54 -13.76 28.72
N LEU A 21 5.61 -14.52 29.02
CA LEU A 21 6.31 -15.35 28.04
C LEU A 21 5.42 -16.48 27.50
N LEU A 22 4.61 -17.12 28.36
CA LEU A 22 3.63 -18.13 27.96
C LEU A 22 2.51 -17.50 27.12
N GLY A 23 2.07 -16.28 27.45
CA GLY A 23 1.13 -15.51 26.63
C GLY A 23 1.70 -15.13 25.27
N LEU A 24 2.95 -14.65 25.20
CA LEU A 24 3.66 -14.32 23.97
C LEU A 24 3.90 -15.55 23.09
N THR A 25 4.26 -16.69 23.68
CA THR A 25 4.47 -17.96 22.95
C THR A 25 3.16 -18.62 22.51
N ALA A 26 2.09 -18.53 23.31
CA ALA A 26 0.76 -18.97 22.88
C ALA A 26 0.20 -18.08 21.76
N THR A 27 0.44 -16.77 21.83
CA THR A 27 0.03 -15.83 20.77
C THR A 27 0.84 -16.08 19.48
N SER A 28 2.15 -16.30 19.56
CA SER A 28 2.96 -16.62 18.37
C SER A 28 2.62 -17.98 17.77
N ALA A 29 2.30 -18.99 18.59
CA ALA A 29 1.86 -20.30 18.12
C ALA A 29 0.46 -20.29 17.51
N ALA A 30 -0.46 -19.43 18.00
CA ALA A 30 -1.81 -19.27 17.47
C ALA A 30 -1.87 -18.46 16.16
N LEU A 31 -0.88 -17.59 15.92
CA LEU A 31 -0.74 -16.83 14.67
C LEU A 31 -0.13 -17.64 13.51
N PHE A 32 0.73 -18.61 13.81
CA PHE A 32 1.44 -19.41 12.81
C PHE A 32 0.56 -20.28 11.87
N PRO A 33 -0.64 -20.77 12.26
CA PRO A 33 -1.53 -21.51 11.36
C PRO A 33 -2.58 -20.66 10.64
N MET A 34 -2.63 -19.34 10.85
CA MET A 34 -3.63 -18.48 10.18
C MET A 34 -3.28 -18.31 8.71
N THR A 35 -4.20 -18.75 7.84
CA THR A 35 -3.98 -18.76 6.38
C THR A 35 -3.77 -17.33 5.85
N GLU A 36 -4.39 -16.34 6.49
CA GLU A 36 -4.35 -14.90 6.20
C GLU A 36 -2.93 -14.30 6.24
N PHE A 37 -2.01 -14.91 7.00
CA PHE A 37 -0.62 -14.46 7.07
C PHE A 37 0.20 -14.89 5.83
N GLY A 38 -0.31 -15.86 5.07
CA GLY A 38 0.38 -16.46 3.93
C GLY A 38 1.69 -17.15 4.34
N LYS A 39 2.72 -17.10 3.49
CA LYS A 39 4.00 -17.77 3.74
C LYS A 39 5.18 -16.91 3.33
N LEU A 40 6.30 -17.10 4.03
CA LEU A 40 7.59 -16.54 3.63
C LEU A 40 8.17 -17.30 2.42
N PRO A 41 8.98 -16.63 1.58
CA PRO A 41 9.66 -17.24 0.44
C PRO A 41 10.56 -18.41 0.85
N GLN A 42 10.54 -19.49 0.06
CA GLN A 42 11.33 -20.71 0.24
C GLN A 42 11.76 -21.26 -1.14
N GLY A 43 12.67 -22.24 -1.14
CA GLY A 43 13.10 -22.93 -2.37
C GLY A 43 13.67 -21.98 -3.43
N SER A 44 13.33 -22.24 -4.70
CA SER A 44 13.81 -21.45 -5.85
C SER A 44 13.48 -19.96 -5.75
N ARG A 45 12.34 -19.60 -5.14
CA ARG A 45 11.98 -18.20 -4.89
C ARG A 45 12.96 -17.54 -3.92
N LEU A 46 13.33 -18.23 -2.85
CA LEU A 46 14.33 -17.72 -1.89
C LEU A 46 15.73 -17.64 -2.51
N GLU A 47 16.10 -18.61 -3.35
CA GLU A 47 17.37 -18.58 -4.09
C GLU A 47 17.44 -17.35 -5.02
N ARG A 48 16.37 -17.04 -5.74
CA ARG A 48 16.28 -15.82 -6.56
C ARG A 48 16.36 -14.55 -5.72
N ILE A 49 15.66 -14.51 -4.59
CA ILE A 49 15.72 -13.37 -3.65
C ILE A 49 17.16 -13.14 -3.17
N GLN A 50 17.89 -14.20 -2.83
CA GLN A 50 19.28 -14.09 -2.37
C GLN A 50 20.25 -13.55 -3.43
N GLN A 51 19.86 -13.57 -4.71
CA GLN A 51 20.63 -12.99 -5.82
C GLN A 51 20.27 -11.52 -6.09
N SER A 52 19.19 -11.01 -5.49
CA SER A 52 18.80 -9.60 -5.62
C SER A 52 19.87 -8.67 -5.05
N PRO A 53 20.27 -7.60 -5.75
CA PRO A 53 21.15 -6.57 -5.20
C PRO A 53 20.55 -5.85 -3.98
N GLN A 54 19.23 -5.92 -3.81
CA GLN A 54 18.51 -5.27 -2.71
C GLN A 54 18.43 -6.14 -1.46
N TYR A 55 18.83 -7.42 -1.56
CA TYR A 55 18.77 -8.40 -0.48
C TYR A 55 20.16 -8.65 0.12
N ARG A 56 20.30 -8.38 1.42
CA ARG A 56 21.52 -8.66 2.19
C ARG A 56 21.19 -8.87 3.66
N ASP A 57 22.05 -9.59 4.38
CA ASP A 57 21.85 -9.88 5.81
C ASP A 57 20.49 -10.52 6.13
N GLY A 58 19.99 -11.33 5.19
CA GLY A 58 18.72 -12.04 5.32
C GLY A 58 17.46 -11.18 5.21
N LYS A 59 17.51 -9.98 4.62
CA LYS A 59 16.34 -9.13 4.37
C LYS A 59 16.56 -8.18 3.20
N PHE A 60 15.48 -7.59 2.69
CA PHE A 60 15.53 -6.47 1.76
C PHE A 60 15.85 -5.14 2.46
N HIS A 61 16.50 -4.24 1.72
CA HIS A 61 16.91 -2.92 2.21
C HIS A 61 16.57 -1.82 1.20
N ASN A 62 16.28 -0.63 1.72
CA ASN A 62 16.18 0.58 0.92
C ASN A 62 17.54 0.98 0.35
N GLN A 63 17.52 1.71 -0.77
CA GLN A 63 18.70 2.34 -1.36
C GLN A 63 19.27 3.45 -0.47
N GLN A 64 18.41 4.16 0.25
CA GLN A 64 18.79 5.18 1.24
C GLN A 64 18.70 4.62 2.66
N ASP A 65 19.53 5.12 3.57
CA ASP A 65 19.37 4.84 5.00
C ASP A 65 17.95 5.26 5.45
N THR A 66 17.24 4.33 6.07
CA THR A 66 15.81 4.47 6.35
C THR A 66 15.51 3.95 7.75
N PRO A 67 15.80 4.76 8.79
CA PRO A 67 15.36 4.46 10.15
C PRO A 67 13.83 4.40 10.20
N MET A 68 13.27 3.24 10.54
CA MET A 68 11.81 3.05 10.61
C MET A 68 11.12 3.84 11.73
N MET A 69 11.89 4.31 12.72
CA MET A 69 11.39 5.12 13.82
C MET A 69 12.26 6.37 13.94
N THR A 70 11.66 7.51 13.64
CA THR A 70 12.28 8.84 13.73
C THR A 70 11.77 9.63 14.93
N ASP A 71 10.75 9.14 15.64
CA ASP A 71 10.25 9.78 16.87
C ASP A 71 11.31 9.68 17.99
N LYS A 72 11.70 10.84 18.52
CA LYS A 72 12.63 10.99 19.63
C LYS A 72 12.07 10.46 20.96
N ARG A 73 10.75 10.30 21.09
CA ARG A 73 10.06 9.79 22.28
C ARG A 73 10.11 8.26 22.40
N GLY A 74 10.49 7.57 21.32
CA GLY A 74 10.69 6.11 21.29
C GLY A 74 9.41 5.29 21.10
N ARG A 75 9.59 3.98 20.86
CA ARG A 75 8.53 3.05 20.40
C ARG A 75 7.34 2.91 21.35
N ILE A 76 7.57 3.00 22.66
CA ILE A 76 6.50 2.83 23.67
C ILE A 76 5.55 4.03 23.64
N ALA A 77 6.09 5.25 23.54
CA ALA A 77 5.28 6.46 23.44
C ALA A 77 4.47 6.48 22.14
N ALA A 78 5.10 6.15 21.01
CA ALA A 78 4.41 6.06 19.71
C ALA A 78 3.27 5.02 19.74
N LEU A 79 3.48 3.86 20.37
CA LEU A 79 2.44 2.84 20.53
C LEU A 79 1.30 3.32 21.44
N TRP A 80 1.63 4.02 22.52
CA TRP A 80 0.63 4.58 23.44
C TRP A 80 -0.22 5.64 22.74
N ASP A 81 0.39 6.56 22.00
CA ASP A 81 -0.31 7.59 21.22
C ASP A 81 -1.26 6.94 20.20
N PHE A 82 -0.78 5.92 19.48
CA PHE A 82 -1.56 5.20 18.46
C PHE A 82 -2.81 4.50 19.03
N PHE A 83 -2.72 3.90 20.22
CA PHE A 83 -3.85 3.14 20.78
C PHE A 83 -4.76 3.95 21.70
N PHE A 84 -4.25 4.99 22.35
CA PHE A 84 -4.95 5.65 23.47
C PHE A 84 -5.07 7.17 23.35
N ALA A 85 -4.32 7.83 22.46
CA ALA A 85 -4.31 9.29 22.36
C ALA A 85 -4.60 9.81 20.94
N ARG A 86 -5.29 9.01 20.12
CA ARG A 86 -5.67 9.43 18.77
C ARG A 86 -6.74 10.52 18.82
N PRO A 87 -6.57 11.62 18.06
CA PRO A 87 -7.64 12.60 17.88
C PRO A 87 -8.89 11.93 17.29
N ASP A 88 -10.09 12.38 17.68
CA ASP A 88 -11.33 11.87 17.07
C ASP A 88 -11.39 12.19 15.57
N THR A 89 -10.69 13.25 15.14
CA THR A 89 -10.64 13.72 13.75
C THR A 89 -9.87 12.80 12.79
N VAL A 90 -9.20 11.74 13.28
CA VAL A 90 -8.55 10.74 12.39
C VAL A 90 -9.57 9.96 11.54
N LYS A 91 -10.86 10.03 11.89
CA LYS A 91 -11.98 9.49 11.12
C LYS A 91 -12.98 10.59 10.81
N PRO A 92 -13.72 10.48 9.70
CA PRO A 92 -14.79 11.42 9.40
C PRO A 92 -16.02 11.14 10.26
N ASP A 93 -16.72 12.22 10.66
CA ASP A 93 -17.97 12.13 11.44
C ASP A 93 -19.16 11.61 10.60
N ARG A 94 -19.05 11.72 9.27
CA ARG A 94 -20.02 11.25 8.29
C ARG A 94 -19.33 10.35 7.26
N PRO A 95 -20.04 9.41 6.62
CA PRO A 95 -19.51 8.70 5.47
C PRO A 95 -18.99 9.66 4.41
N LEU A 96 -17.83 9.34 3.82
CA LEU A 96 -17.27 10.11 2.72
C LEU A 96 -18.15 10.01 1.47
N PRO A 97 -18.18 11.04 0.60
CA PRO A 97 -18.88 10.96 -0.67
C PRO A 97 -18.32 9.83 -1.51
N LEU A 98 -19.21 9.10 -2.18
CA LEU A 98 -18.85 7.95 -3.00
C LEU A 98 -19.75 7.86 -4.23
N ILE A 99 -19.17 7.43 -5.34
CA ILE A 99 -19.86 7.18 -6.60
C ILE A 99 -19.77 5.68 -6.88
N LYS A 100 -20.91 4.99 -6.89
CA LYS A 100 -20.96 3.57 -7.27
C LYS A 100 -20.86 3.44 -8.80
N THR A 101 -19.63 3.48 -9.30
CA THR A 101 -19.33 3.21 -10.71
C THR A 101 -19.39 1.72 -11.00
N ASP A 102 -20.16 1.34 -12.01
CA ASP A 102 -20.26 -0.02 -12.52
C ASP A 102 -19.06 -0.34 -13.42
N LEU A 103 -17.98 -0.83 -12.79
CA LEU A 103 -16.69 -1.09 -13.44
C LEU A 103 -16.80 -2.10 -14.59
N ALA A 104 -17.79 -2.99 -14.57
CA ALA A 104 -17.98 -3.99 -15.62
C ALA A 104 -18.51 -3.38 -16.93
N LYS A 105 -19.26 -2.28 -16.84
CA LYS A 105 -19.87 -1.58 -17.99
C LYS A 105 -18.98 -0.51 -18.62
N LEU A 106 -17.84 -0.19 -18.02
CA LEU A 106 -16.89 0.76 -18.60
C LEU A 106 -16.32 0.23 -19.91
N ASP A 107 -16.23 1.13 -20.90
CA ASP A 107 -15.65 0.82 -22.21
C ASP A 107 -14.16 0.48 -22.06
N LYS A 108 -13.74 -0.66 -22.60
CA LYS A 108 -12.34 -1.09 -22.56
C LYS A 108 -11.39 -0.21 -23.37
N GLN A 109 -11.91 0.54 -24.34
CA GLN A 109 -11.08 1.41 -25.19
C GLN A 109 -10.74 2.75 -24.53
N GLN A 110 -11.34 3.06 -23.38
CA GLN A 110 -11.02 4.27 -22.63
C GLN A 110 -9.89 4.01 -21.64
N ASP A 111 -8.89 4.90 -21.67
CA ASP A 111 -7.84 4.94 -20.65
C ASP A 111 -8.34 5.77 -19.45
N LEU A 112 -8.66 5.10 -18.35
CA LEU A 112 -9.27 5.72 -17.17
C LEU A 112 -8.76 5.12 -15.86
N VAL A 113 -8.99 5.84 -14.77
CA VAL A 113 -8.66 5.45 -13.41
C VAL A 113 -9.88 5.68 -12.53
N VAL A 114 -10.17 4.72 -11.66
CA VAL A 114 -11.19 4.82 -10.62
C VAL A 114 -10.56 4.51 -9.28
N TRP A 115 -10.62 5.48 -8.37
CA TRP A 115 -10.16 5.29 -7.00
C TRP A 115 -11.18 4.50 -6.19
N LEU A 116 -10.77 3.37 -5.63
CA LEU A 116 -11.63 2.48 -4.84
C LEU A 116 -11.40 2.66 -3.32
N GLY A 117 -10.68 3.71 -2.92
CA GLY A 117 -10.35 4.03 -1.54
C GLY A 117 -9.01 3.47 -1.07
N HIS A 118 -8.34 4.21 -0.18
CA HIS A 118 -6.97 3.92 0.25
C HIS A 118 -6.03 3.79 -0.96
N SER A 119 -5.37 2.64 -1.09
CA SER A 119 -4.46 2.27 -2.16
C SER A 119 -5.12 1.42 -3.24
N SER A 120 -6.43 1.17 -3.15
CA SER A 120 -7.13 0.35 -4.13
C SER A 120 -7.51 1.16 -5.37
N TRP A 121 -7.06 0.71 -6.54
CA TRP A 121 -7.32 1.38 -7.82
C TRP A 121 -7.78 0.40 -8.88
N PHE A 122 -8.79 0.80 -9.65
CA PHE A 122 -9.12 0.15 -10.92
C PHE A 122 -8.66 1.04 -12.07
N ILE A 123 -7.86 0.49 -12.96
CA ILE A 123 -7.31 1.19 -14.10
C ILE A 123 -7.73 0.47 -15.38
N GLN A 124 -8.13 1.23 -16.38
CA GLN A 124 -8.16 0.77 -17.75
C GLN A 124 -7.07 1.49 -18.52
N LEU A 125 -6.19 0.71 -19.15
CA LEU A 125 -5.05 1.25 -19.90
C LEU A 125 -4.72 0.32 -21.06
N GLY A 126 -4.73 0.83 -22.29
CA GLY A 126 -4.42 0.04 -23.48
C GLY A 126 -5.34 -1.18 -23.65
N GLY A 127 -6.64 -1.03 -23.33
CA GLY A 127 -7.59 -2.14 -23.42
C GLY A 127 -7.56 -3.14 -22.25
N LYS A 128 -6.65 -2.98 -21.27
CA LYS A 128 -6.51 -3.88 -20.11
C LYS A 128 -7.21 -3.34 -18.88
N ARG A 129 -7.83 -4.24 -18.11
CA ARG A 129 -8.34 -3.96 -16.77
C ARG A 129 -7.29 -4.36 -15.74
N ILE A 130 -6.76 -3.38 -15.03
CA ILE A 130 -5.72 -3.54 -14.02
C ILE A 130 -6.34 -3.21 -12.66
N LEU A 131 -6.13 -4.07 -11.67
CA LEU A 131 -6.55 -3.83 -10.29
C LEU A 131 -5.30 -3.73 -9.41
N ILE A 132 -5.17 -2.65 -8.64
CA ILE A 132 -4.01 -2.39 -7.80
C ILE A 132 -4.42 -2.43 -6.33
N ASP A 133 -3.65 -3.14 -5.50
CA ASP A 133 -3.74 -3.20 -4.03
C ASP A 133 -5.19 -3.24 -3.50
N PRO A 134 -6.03 -4.20 -3.96
CA PRO A 134 -7.45 -4.21 -3.62
C PRO A 134 -7.70 -4.67 -2.17
N VAL A 135 -8.31 -3.79 -1.37
CA VAL A 135 -8.74 -4.06 0.00
C VAL A 135 -10.22 -3.73 0.16
N PHE A 136 -11.06 -4.73 -0.14
CA PHE A 136 -12.52 -4.61 -0.02
C PHE A 136 -13.02 -4.98 1.39
N SER A 137 -12.17 -5.59 2.20
CA SER A 137 -12.43 -5.83 3.63
C SER A 137 -12.73 -4.54 4.39
N HIS A 138 -13.54 -4.65 5.44
CA HIS A 138 -13.86 -3.55 6.36
C HIS A 138 -12.73 -3.28 7.38
N TYR A 139 -11.56 -3.88 7.20
CA TYR A 139 -10.40 -3.75 8.08
C TYR A 139 -9.12 -3.98 7.29
N ALA A 140 -8.01 -3.43 7.78
CA ALA A 140 -6.69 -3.59 7.17
C ALA A 140 -5.65 -3.96 8.25
N ALA A 141 -5.80 -5.16 8.81
CA ALA A 141 -5.01 -5.67 9.92
C ALA A 141 -5.12 -7.19 10.01
N PRO A 142 -4.25 -7.87 10.80
CA PRO A 142 -4.36 -9.31 11.03
C PRO A 142 -5.69 -9.76 11.63
N PHE A 143 -6.38 -8.85 12.34
CA PHE A 143 -7.62 -9.14 13.02
C PHE A 143 -8.69 -8.10 12.68
N ALA A 144 -9.92 -8.56 12.42
CA ALA A 144 -11.03 -7.74 11.93
C ALA A 144 -11.48 -6.60 12.86
N PHE A 145 -11.05 -6.60 14.12
CA PHE A 145 -11.38 -5.54 15.07
C PHE A 145 -10.36 -4.38 15.07
N LEU A 146 -9.21 -4.53 14.41
CA LEU A 146 -8.16 -3.52 14.27
C LEU A 146 -8.28 -2.81 12.91
N ASN A 147 -7.82 -1.55 12.84
CA ASN A 147 -7.76 -0.75 11.61
C ASN A 147 -9.05 -0.82 10.75
N LYS A 148 -10.20 -0.62 11.39
CA LYS A 148 -11.50 -0.64 10.70
C LYS A 148 -11.61 0.48 9.68
N ALA A 149 -12.24 0.17 8.55
CA ALA A 149 -12.60 1.14 7.53
C ALA A 149 -13.52 2.23 8.12
N PHE A 150 -13.53 3.40 7.48
CA PHE A 150 -14.46 4.47 7.77
C PHE A 150 -15.91 4.01 7.61
N ALA A 151 -16.83 4.66 8.32
CA ALA A 151 -18.25 4.37 8.21
C ALA A 151 -18.75 4.68 6.79
N GLY A 152 -19.69 3.86 6.30
CA GLY A 152 -20.26 3.99 4.96
C GLY A 152 -20.56 2.62 4.34
N ASP A 153 -21.38 2.61 3.29
CA ASP A 153 -21.63 1.41 2.50
C ASP A 153 -20.64 1.34 1.34
N TYR A 154 -19.63 0.47 1.48
CA TYR A 154 -18.61 0.30 0.45
C TYR A 154 -19.18 -0.51 -0.73
N PRO A 155 -19.21 0.06 -1.96
CA PRO A 155 -20.08 -0.46 -3.00
C PRO A 155 -19.43 -1.56 -3.85
N TRP A 156 -18.10 -1.71 -3.77
CA TRP A 156 -17.37 -2.68 -4.59
C TRP A 156 -17.13 -3.97 -3.82
N ARG A 157 -17.52 -5.07 -4.45
CA ARG A 157 -17.32 -6.42 -3.95
C ARG A 157 -16.66 -7.26 -5.02
N ALA A 158 -16.02 -8.35 -4.61
CA ALA A 158 -15.36 -9.25 -5.54
C ALA A 158 -16.34 -9.82 -6.58
N GLU A 159 -17.60 -10.03 -6.21
CA GLU A 159 -18.66 -10.55 -7.08
C GLU A 159 -19.02 -9.56 -8.20
N ASP A 160 -18.97 -8.26 -7.92
CA ASP A 160 -19.32 -7.19 -8.85
C ASP A 160 -18.15 -6.76 -9.76
N MET A 161 -16.92 -7.20 -9.44
CA MET A 161 -15.75 -6.88 -10.25
C MET A 161 -15.80 -7.55 -11.63
N PRO A 162 -15.39 -6.87 -12.71
CA PRO A 162 -15.15 -7.54 -13.99
C PRO A 162 -13.97 -8.51 -13.91
N ASP A 163 -13.74 -9.26 -14.99
CA ASP A 163 -12.45 -9.92 -15.20
C ASP A 163 -11.30 -8.91 -15.14
N ILE A 164 -10.24 -9.30 -14.45
CA ILE A 164 -9.04 -8.51 -14.18
C ILE A 164 -7.92 -9.11 -15.03
N ASP A 165 -7.45 -8.33 -16.00
CA ASP A 165 -6.36 -8.76 -16.87
C ASP A 165 -5.04 -8.84 -16.11
N THR A 166 -4.80 -7.91 -15.17
CA THR A 166 -3.63 -7.94 -14.29
C THR A 166 -3.96 -7.43 -12.89
N LEU A 167 -3.65 -8.22 -11.87
CA LEU A 167 -3.59 -7.75 -10.49
C LEU A 167 -2.18 -7.23 -10.18
N ILE A 168 -2.10 -6.08 -9.50
CA ILE A 168 -0.86 -5.50 -9.01
C ILE A 168 -0.89 -5.50 -7.49
N ILE A 169 0.20 -5.97 -6.89
CA ILE A 169 0.47 -5.79 -5.47
C ILE A 169 1.77 -5.01 -5.29
N SER A 170 1.75 -3.92 -4.51
CA SER A 170 2.96 -3.14 -4.26
C SER A 170 3.87 -3.69 -3.18
N HIS A 171 3.30 -4.26 -2.13
CA HIS A 171 4.02 -4.90 -1.03
C HIS A 171 3.04 -5.70 -0.17
N ASP A 172 3.56 -6.42 0.84
CA ASP A 172 2.77 -7.41 1.58
C ASP A 172 2.02 -6.86 2.80
N HIS A 173 1.90 -5.54 3.02
CA HIS A 173 1.13 -5.03 4.17
C HIS A 173 -0.37 -5.31 4.07
N TRP A 174 -1.06 -5.26 5.22
CA TRP A 174 -2.46 -5.67 5.34
C TRP A 174 -3.44 -4.72 4.63
N ASP A 175 -3.06 -3.47 4.44
CA ASP A 175 -3.80 -2.45 3.70
C ASP A 175 -3.50 -2.42 2.19
N HIS A 176 -2.69 -3.37 1.69
CA HIS A 176 -2.36 -3.55 0.28
C HIS A 176 -2.61 -4.97 -0.23
N LEU A 177 -2.36 -5.97 0.62
CA LEU A 177 -2.51 -7.39 0.33
C LEU A 177 -3.56 -8.00 1.26
N ASP A 178 -4.83 -7.94 0.85
CA ASP A 178 -5.97 -8.41 1.63
C ASP A 178 -6.40 -9.84 1.25
N TYR A 179 -6.20 -10.79 2.15
CA TYR A 179 -6.49 -12.20 1.90
C TYR A 179 -7.96 -12.48 1.51
N PRO A 180 -8.98 -11.99 2.25
CA PRO A 180 -10.38 -12.18 1.86
C PRO A 180 -10.70 -11.66 0.46
N THR A 181 -10.25 -10.44 0.14
CA THR A 181 -10.45 -9.84 -1.19
C THR A 181 -9.81 -10.69 -2.29
N LEU A 182 -8.53 -11.07 -2.12
CA LEU A 182 -7.81 -11.83 -3.13
C LEU A 182 -8.33 -13.25 -3.32
N ARG A 183 -8.78 -13.91 -2.24
CA ARG A 183 -9.44 -15.21 -2.33
C ARG A 183 -10.74 -15.16 -3.12
N ALA A 184 -11.54 -14.11 -2.91
CA ALA A 184 -12.80 -13.94 -3.61
C ALA A 184 -12.60 -13.53 -5.09
N LEU A 185 -11.57 -12.73 -5.38
CA LEU A 185 -11.24 -12.28 -6.74
C LEU A 185 -10.47 -13.31 -7.56
N LYS A 186 -9.84 -14.31 -6.93
CA LYS A 186 -8.99 -15.31 -7.58
C LYS A 186 -9.55 -15.87 -8.90
N PRO A 187 -10.84 -16.24 -9.04
CA PRO A 187 -11.36 -16.77 -10.31
C PRO A 187 -11.40 -15.76 -11.47
N LYS A 188 -11.31 -14.46 -11.17
CA LYS A 188 -11.41 -13.35 -12.14
C LYS A 188 -10.05 -12.77 -12.53
N ILE A 189 -8.98 -13.15 -11.83
CA ILE A 189 -7.63 -12.62 -12.05
C ILE A 189 -6.91 -13.52 -13.05
N LYS A 190 -6.46 -12.94 -14.17
CA LYS A 190 -5.72 -13.67 -15.20
C LYS A 190 -4.24 -13.82 -14.88
N GLN A 191 -3.63 -12.82 -14.26
CA GLN A 191 -2.24 -12.85 -13.82
C GLN A 191 -2.00 -11.82 -12.72
N VAL A 192 -0.90 -12.00 -11.99
CA VAL A 192 -0.46 -11.19 -10.86
C VAL A 192 0.93 -10.65 -11.17
N VAL A 193 1.17 -9.36 -10.96
CA VAL A 193 2.51 -8.77 -10.95
C VAL A 193 2.76 -8.18 -9.57
N THR A 194 3.90 -8.52 -8.98
CA THR A 194 4.22 -8.16 -7.59
C THR A 194 5.74 -8.14 -7.38
N PRO A 195 6.28 -7.54 -6.32
CA PRO A 195 7.70 -7.63 -6.05
C PRO A 195 8.14 -9.02 -5.60
N LEU A 196 9.45 -9.28 -5.67
CA LEU A 196 10.10 -10.49 -5.19
C LEU A 196 9.61 -10.93 -3.80
N GLY A 197 9.21 -12.19 -3.69
CA GLY A 197 8.84 -12.83 -2.43
C GLY A 197 7.36 -12.75 -2.10
N VAL A 198 6.64 -11.73 -2.57
CA VAL A 198 5.20 -11.59 -2.28
C VAL A 198 4.39 -12.75 -2.90
N GLY A 199 4.86 -13.33 -4.02
CA GLY A 199 4.25 -14.48 -4.66
C GLY A 199 4.14 -15.72 -3.76
N ALA A 200 4.95 -15.82 -2.71
CA ALA A 200 4.84 -16.88 -1.70
C ALA A 200 3.50 -16.86 -0.96
N HIS A 201 2.92 -15.68 -0.72
CA HIS A 201 1.58 -15.56 -0.12
C HIS A 201 0.51 -16.05 -1.10
N PHE A 202 0.57 -15.62 -2.36
CA PHE A 202 -0.35 -16.03 -3.41
C PHE A 202 -0.37 -17.55 -3.62
N GLU A 203 0.80 -18.18 -3.71
CA GLU A 203 0.92 -19.63 -3.83
C GLU A 203 0.36 -20.35 -2.59
N ALA A 204 0.64 -19.84 -1.39
CA ALA A 204 0.04 -20.36 -0.16
C ALA A 204 -1.50 -20.24 -0.14
N TRP A 205 -2.03 -19.21 -0.80
CA TRP A 205 -3.46 -19.00 -1.00
C TRP A 205 -4.01 -19.72 -2.24
N GLY A 206 -3.20 -20.58 -2.86
CA GLY A 206 -3.56 -21.50 -3.92
C GLY A 206 -3.62 -20.89 -5.32
N PHE A 207 -3.11 -19.69 -5.54
CA PHE A 207 -2.89 -19.20 -6.91
C PHE A 207 -1.92 -20.11 -7.64
N ASP A 208 -2.13 -20.28 -8.94
CA ASP A 208 -1.20 -21.01 -9.79
C ASP A 208 0.10 -20.19 -9.92
N PRO A 209 1.26 -20.73 -9.52
CA PRO A 209 2.54 -20.04 -9.66
C PRO A 209 2.85 -19.56 -11.09
N ALA A 210 2.32 -20.23 -12.12
CA ALA A 210 2.52 -19.83 -13.51
C ALA A 210 1.87 -18.49 -13.88
N LEU A 211 0.92 -18.01 -13.07
CA LEU A 211 0.24 -16.74 -13.26
C LEU A 211 0.90 -15.58 -12.49
N ILE A 212 1.95 -15.85 -11.73
CA ILE A 212 2.58 -14.88 -10.81
C ILE A 212 3.92 -14.43 -11.36
N HIS A 213 4.01 -13.15 -11.70
CA HIS A 213 5.23 -12.47 -12.11
C HIS A 213 5.81 -11.71 -10.92
N GLU A 214 6.86 -12.25 -10.31
CA GLU A 214 7.61 -11.56 -9.26
C GLU A 214 8.75 -10.75 -9.87
N LEU A 215 8.85 -9.46 -9.56
CA LEU A 215 9.86 -8.55 -10.13
C LEU A 215 10.77 -7.97 -9.04
N ASP A 216 12.05 -7.83 -9.34
CA ASP A 216 12.95 -6.94 -8.60
C ASP A 216 12.82 -5.49 -9.13
N TRP A 217 13.38 -4.52 -8.42
CA TRP A 217 13.48 -3.17 -8.94
C TRP A 217 14.25 -3.14 -10.25
N GLN A 218 13.76 -2.33 -11.19
CA GLN A 218 14.25 -2.17 -12.56
C GLN A 218 13.94 -3.37 -13.49
N GLU A 219 13.31 -4.43 -12.99
CA GLU A 219 12.74 -5.46 -13.84
C GLU A 219 11.37 -5.05 -14.39
N LYS A 220 10.96 -5.73 -15.47
CA LYS A 220 9.69 -5.48 -16.14
C LYS A 220 9.11 -6.75 -16.72
N VAL A 221 7.81 -6.74 -16.94
CA VAL A 221 7.08 -7.81 -17.63
C VAL A 221 6.18 -7.19 -18.71
N ALA A 222 6.20 -7.77 -19.90
CA ALA A 222 5.21 -7.47 -20.92
C ALA A 222 3.96 -8.32 -20.63
N ILE A 223 2.85 -7.67 -20.36
CA ILE A 223 1.54 -8.32 -20.17
C ILE A 223 1.03 -8.84 -21.52
N ASP A 224 1.18 -8.00 -22.54
CA ASP A 224 1.05 -8.32 -23.96
C ASP A 224 1.75 -7.22 -24.78
N ASP A 225 1.41 -7.12 -26.07
CA ASP A 225 2.00 -6.14 -26.99
C ASP A 225 1.62 -4.68 -26.65
N GLU A 226 0.53 -4.47 -25.89
CA GLU A 226 0.01 -3.13 -25.58
C GLU A 226 0.44 -2.63 -24.20
N LEU A 227 0.71 -3.52 -23.24
CA LEU A 227 1.02 -3.13 -21.86
C LEU A 227 2.31 -3.77 -21.35
N THR A 228 3.28 -2.93 -20.99
CA THR A 228 4.46 -3.32 -20.20
C THR A 228 4.38 -2.71 -18.81
N ILE A 229 4.72 -3.51 -17.79
CA ILE A 229 4.73 -3.10 -16.40
C ILE A 229 6.16 -3.20 -15.87
N HIS A 230 6.66 -2.09 -15.33
CA HIS A 230 7.97 -2.02 -14.69
C HIS A 230 7.79 -1.96 -13.17
N ALA A 231 8.55 -2.78 -12.44
CA ALA A 231 8.71 -2.61 -10.99
C ALA A 231 9.88 -1.65 -10.75
N LEU A 232 9.63 -0.59 -9.98
CA LEU A 232 10.57 0.50 -9.76
C LEU A 232 10.84 0.68 -8.26
N PRO A 233 11.96 1.34 -7.90
CA PRO A 233 12.28 1.58 -6.50
C PRO A 233 11.19 2.35 -5.76
N ALA A 234 10.93 1.93 -4.54
CA ALA A 234 10.16 2.65 -3.53
C ALA A 234 10.93 2.64 -2.21
N ARG A 235 10.73 3.66 -1.38
CA ARG A 235 11.34 3.76 -0.06
C ARG A 235 10.34 3.37 1.02
N HIS A 236 10.27 2.07 1.32
CA HIS A 236 9.30 1.53 2.28
C HIS A 236 9.87 0.30 3.01
N PHE A 237 9.00 -0.58 3.49
CA PHE A 237 9.36 -1.85 4.14
C PHE A 237 8.27 -2.90 3.87
N SER A 238 8.43 -4.11 4.37
CA SER A 238 7.42 -5.17 4.27
C SER A 238 7.29 -5.96 5.57
N GLY A 239 6.18 -6.65 5.74
CA GLY A 239 5.98 -7.64 6.78
C GLY A 239 4.52 -7.79 7.22
N ARG A 240 4.11 -9.05 7.37
CA ARG A 240 2.78 -9.42 7.91
C ARG A 240 2.83 -10.02 9.31
N GLY A 241 4.01 -10.43 9.77
CA GLY A 241 4.23 -11.13 11.03
C GLY A 241 5.38 -10.54 11.85
N LEU A 242 6.08 -11.39 12.61
CA LEU A 242 7.12 -10.94 13.55
C LEU A 242 8.44 -10.53 12.88
N THR A 243 8.66 -10.96 11.64
CA THR A 243 9.85 -10.63 10.85
C THR A 243 9.46 -9.78 9.66
N GLY A 244 10.07 -8.60 9.51
CA GLY A 244 9.89 -7.73 8.36
C GLY A 244 10.93 -7.93 7.26
N ASN A 245 10.69 -7.32 6.11
CA ASN A 245 11.59 -7.19 4.97
C ASN A 245 12.02 -8.53 4.35
N LYS A 246 11.14 -9.53 4.38
CA LYS A 246 11.37 -10.85 3.74
C LYS A 246 10.86 -10.91 2.30
N THR A 247 9.99 -9.97 1.93
CA THR A 247 9.49 -9.71 0.60
C THR A 247 9.93 -8.29 0.20
N LEU A 248 10.05 -8.02 -1.09
CA LEU A 248 10.35 -6.70 -1.62
C LEU A 248 9.08 -5.83 -1.65
N TRP A 249 9.26 -4.52 -1.74
CA TRP A 249 8.22 -3.51 -1.98
C TRP A 249 8.59 -2.72 -3.23
N ALA A 250 7.64 -2.26 -4.04
CA ALA A 250 7.94 -1.50 -5.25
C ALA A 250 6.87 -0.46 -5.59
N SER A 251 7.31 0.54 -6.36
CA SER A 251 6.43 1.36 -7.19
C SER A 251 6.29 0.72 -8.58
N PHE A 252 5.33 1.17 -9.38
CA PHE A 252 5.10 0.62 -10.72
C PHE A 252 4.95 1.71 -11.78
N MET A 253 5.48 1.42 -12.97
CA MET A 253 5.17 2.17 -14.19
C MET A 253 4.42 1.26 -15.16
N PHE A 254 3.24 1.71 -15.58
CA PHE A 254 2.42 1.09 -16.61
C PHE A 254 2.65 1.84 -17.91
N VAL A 255 3.19 1.15 -18.91
CA VAL A 255 3.57 1.75 -20.20
C VAL A 255 2.77 1.10 -21.32
N THR A 256 2.03 1.92 -22.06
CA THR A 256 1.44 1.57 -23.35
C THR A 256 2.06 2.44 -24.45
N PRO A 257 1.80 2.19 -25.74
CA PRO A 257 2.31 3.04 -26.80
C PRO A 257 1.80 4.50 -26.70
N GLN A 258 0.64 4.72 -26.07
CA GLN A 258 0.02 6.05 -25.97
C GLN A 258 0.17 6.71 -24.59
N ARG A 259 0.36 5.92 -23.52
CA ARG A 259 0.25 6.42 -22.14
C ARG A 259 1.30 5.84 -21.20
N LYS A 260 1.65 6.64 -20.19
CA LYS A 260 2.44 6.22 -19.03
C LYS A 260 1.73 6.61 -17.73
N VAL A 261 1.43 5.61 -16.89
CA VAL A 261 0.85 5.82 -15.56
C VAL A 261 1.82 5.29 -14.52
N TYR A 262 2.14 6.12 -13.52
CA TYR A 262 2.98 5.74 -12.39
C TYR A 262 2.12 5.49 -11.14
N TYR A 263 2.47 4.49 -10.35
CA TYR A 263 1.90 4.23 -9.04
C TYR A 263 3.02 4.12 -8.00
N SER A 264 2.98 4.94 -6.95
CA SER A 264 4.07 5.04 -5.97
C SER A 264 4.18 3.84 -5.01
N GLY A 265 3.11 3.06 -4.81
CA GLY A 265 2.98 2.27 -3.58
C GLY A 265 3.06 3.19 -2.36
N ASP A 266 3.65 2.69 -1.27
CA ASP A 266 3.83 3.44 -0.01
C ASP A 266 5.24 4.07 0.08
N SER A 267 5.69 4.67 -1.00
CA SER A 267 7.06 5.17 -1.04
C SER A 267 7.21 6.46 -0.26
N GLY A 268 8.09 6.48 0.74
CA GLY A 268 8.64 7.72 1.29
C GLY A 268 9.49 8.49 0.27
N TYR A 269 9.76 9.77 0.54
CA TYR A 269 10.52 10.60 -0.38
C TYR A 269 11.98 10.19 -0.53
N GLY A 270 12.54 10.33 -1.74
CA GLY A 270 13.95 10.11 -2.02
C GLY A 270 14.36 10.37 -3.48
N PRO A 271 15.66 10.26 -3.80
CA PRO A 271 16.19 10.54 -5.14
C PRO A 271 15.64 9.65 -6.26
N HIS A 272 15.02 8.52 -5.91
CA HIS A 272 14.48 7.57 -6.87
C HIS A 272 13.37 8.19 -7.73
N PHE A 273 12.57 9.13 -7.21
CA PHE A 273 11.54 9.81 -8.01
C PHE A 273 12.14 10.56 -9.20
N LYS A 274 13.19 11.36 -8.96
CA LYS A 274 13.90 12.05 -10.03
C LYS A 274 14.55 11.08 -11.02
N GLN A 275 15.17 10.01 -10.52
CA GLN A 275 15.78 8.98 -11.37
C GLN A 275 14.74 8.27 -12.26
N ILE A 276 13.55 8.02 -11.72
CA ILE A 276 12.42 7.46 -12.48
C ILE A 276 11.95 8.45 -13.55
N GLY A 277 11.82 9.75 -13.22
CA GLY A 277 11.49 10.78 -14.20
C GLY A 277 12.53 10.92 -15.32
N GLU A 278 13.81 10.74 -15.01
CA GLU A 278 14.90 10.71 -16.00
C GLU A 278 14.84 9.46 -16.90
N GLN A 279 14.34 8.32 -16.38
CA GLN A 279 14.16 7.07 -17.12
C GLN A 279 12.90 7.07 -18.00
N PHE A 280 11.82 7.72 -17.55
CA PHE A 280 10.53 7.74 -18.23
C PHE A 280 10.08 9.18 -18.50
N SER A 281 10.27 9.65 -19.74
CA SER A 281 9.71 10.94 -20.14
C SER A 281 8.18 10.86 -20.30
N ASP A 282 7.50 12.00 -20.19
CA ASP A 282 6.07 12.13 -20.53
C ASP A 282 5.14 11.24 -19.70
N ILE A 283 5.35 11.15 -18.39
CA ILE A 283 4.42 10.47 -17.47
C ILE A 283 3.08 11.23 -17.48
N ASP A 284 2.00 10.59 -17.91
CA ASP A 284 0.70 11.24 -18.07
C ASP A 284 0.01 11.43 -16.71
N LEU A 285 0.08 10.42 -15.86
CA LEU A 285 -0.55 10.40 -14.55
C LEU A 285 0.37 9.74 -13.51
N ALA A 286 0.54 10.41 -12.37
CA ALA A 286 1.14 9.82 -11.19
C ALA A 286 0.08 9.63 -10.09
N ILE A 287 -0.15 8.38 -9.72
CA ILE A 287 -0.91 7.99 -8.54
C ILE A 287 0.07 7.97 -7.37
N MET A 288 -0.06 8.94 -6.48
CA MET A 288 0.91 9.21 -5.43
C MET A 288 0.30 8.95 -4.06
N GLU A 289 1.02 8.24 -3.20
CA GLU A 289 0.72 8.15 -1.78
C GLU A 289 0.58 9.55 -1.19
N ASN A 290 -0.50 9.77 -0.44
CA ASN A 290 -0.78 11.04 0.21
C ASN A 290 -1.62 10.78 1.47
N GLY A 291 -1.11 9.96 2.37
CA GLY A 291 -1.80 9.58 3.59
C GLY A 291 -0.90 8.78 4.52
N GLN A 292 -1.37 8.56 5.74
CA GLN A 292 -0.72 7.76 6.76
C GLN A 292 0.71 8.19 7.15
N TYR A 293 1.05 9.46 6.87
CA TYR A 293 2.32 10.06 7.24
C TYR A 293 2.33 10.50 8.72
N ASP A 294 3.54 10.55 9.30
CA ASP A 294 3.81 11.15 10.60
C ASP A 294 5.31 11.48 10.69
N GLU A 295 5.67 12.46 11.52
CA GLU A 295 7.07 12.79 11.80
C GLU A 295 7.85 11.61 12.40
N GLY A 296 7.16 10.68 13.07
CA GLY A 296 7.70 9.48 13.67
C GLY A 296 8.16 8.40 12.69
N TRP A 297 7.75 8.48 11.42
CA TRP A 297 8.16 7.55 10.35
C TRP A 297 8.25 8.20 8.96
N LYS A 298 8.56 9.49 8.91
CA LYS A 298 8.62 10.34 7.70
C LYS A 298 9.47 9.84 6.53
N TYR A 299 10.29 8.81 6.72
CA TYR A 299 11.11 8.25 5.64
C TYR A 299 10.41 7.16 4.83
N ILE A 300 9.31 6.62 5.33
CA ILE A 300 8.57 5.51 4.69
C ILE A 300 7.16 5.89 4.26
N HIS A 301 6.70 7.10 4.58
CA HIS A 301 5.45 7.68 4.09
C HIS A 301 5.70 9.15 3.78
N MET A 302 5.30 9.61 2.60
CA MET A 302 5.52 11.01 2.19
C MET A 302 4.60 11.95 2.95
N MET A 303 5.17 13.07 3.42
CA MET A 303 4.34 14.24 3.73
C MET A 303 3.66 14.74 2.43
N PRO A 304 2.48 15.38 2.47
CA PRO A 304 1.82 15.88 1.27
C PRO A 304 2.69 16.83 0.44
N GLU A 305 3.51 17.64 1.09
CA GLU A 305 4.46 18.54 0.42
C GLU A 305 5.59 17.77 -0.28
N GLU A 306 6.00 16.62 0.26
CA GLU A 306 6.96 15.72 -0.38
C GLU A 306 6.32 14.96 -1.54
N ALA A 307 5.06 14.54 -1.44
CA ALA A 307 4.32 13.95 -2.56
C ALA A 307 4.19 14.95 -3.72
N ALA A 308 3.95 16.23 -3.41
CA ALA A 308 3.95 17.29 -4.40
C ALA A 308 5.33 17.47 -5.06
N GLN A 309 6.42 17.43 -4.28
CA GLN A 309 7.78 17.54 -4.82
C GLN A 309 8.17 16.30 -5.65
N ALA A 310 7.86 15.10 -5.17
CA ALA A 310 8.09 13.84 -5.87
C ALA A 310 7.42 13.81 -7.24
N THR A 311 6.23 14.40 -7.35
CA THR A 311 5.51 14.52 -8.62
C THR A 311 6.25 15.43 -9.61
N GLU A 312 6.82 16.55 -9.17
CA GLU A 312 7.66 17.40 -10.03
C GLU A 312 8.96 16.71 -10.42
N ASP A 313 9.59 16.00 -9.48
CA ASP A 313 10.81 15.25 -9.73
C ASP A 313 10.59 14.11 -10.74
N LEU A 314 9.43 13.45 -10.69
CA LEU A 314 8.99 12.49 -11.71
C LEU A 314 8.76 13.15 -13.09
N GLY A 315 8.44 14.45 -13.13
CA GLY A 315 8.03 15.12 -14.36
C GLY A 315 6.65 14.67 -14.88
N ALA A 316 5.75 14.27 -13.98
CA ALA A 316 4.39 13.86 -14.35
C ALA A 316 3.52 15.06 -14.74
N LYS A 317 2.63 14.88 -15.74
CA LYS A 317 1.70 15.93 -16.19
C LYS A 317 0.56 16.15 -15.20
N THR A 318 0.07 15.06 -14.61
CA THR A 318 -1.02 15.08 -13.64
C THR A 318 -0.73 14.20 -12.44
N MET A 319 -1.35 14.53 -11.31
CA MET A 319 -1.20 13.85 -10.04
C MET A 319 -2.56 13.56 -9.43
N VAL A 320 -2.74 12.34 -8.93
CA VAL A 320 -3.89 11.97 -8.12
C VAL A 320 -3.41 11.41 -6.77
N PRO A 321 -3.89 11.94 -5.63
CA PRO A 321 -3.50 11.46 -4.31
C PRO A 321 -4.24 10.15 -3.96
N GLY A 322 -3.54 9.20 -3.36
CA GLY A 322 -4.05 7.93 -2.81
C GLY A 322 -3.72 7.76 -1.32
N HIS A 323 -3.84 6.52 -0.82
CA HIS A 323 -3.48 6.11 0.56
C HIS A 323 -4.27 6.79 1.71
N ALA A 324 -5.31 7.54 1.36
CA ALA A 324 -6.22 8.20 2.30
C ALA A 324 -7.66 7.71 2.15
N GLY A 325 -8.61 8.29 2.89
CA GLY A 325 -10.05 8.15 2.60
C GLY A 325 -10.70 6.79 2.92
N ARG A 326 -10.01 5.86 3.57
CA ARG A 326 -10.62 4.56 3.96
C ARG A 326 -10.25 4.09 5.36
N PHE A 327 -8.99 4.21 5.76
CA PHE A 327 -8.48 3.73 7.03
C PHE A 327 -7.77 4.85 7.80
N ALA A 328 -7.80 4.76 9.14
CA ALA A 328 -7.02 5.64 10.01
C ALA A 328 -5.79 4.89 10.52
N LEU A 329 -4.69 4.94 9.77
CA LEU A 329 -3.42 4.26 10.11
C LEU A 329 -2.39 5.23 10.70
N ALA A 330 -2.57 6.54 10.55
CA ALA A 330 -1.80 7.59 11.23
C ALA A 330 -2.67 8.48 12.13
N ASN A 331 -2.06 9.54 12.68
CA ASN A 331 -2.67 10.43 13.66
C ASN A 331 -3.14 11.78 13.07
N HIS A 332 -2.91 12.03 11.79
CA HIS A 332 -3.44 13.22 11.11
C HIS A 332 -4.98 13.14 10.94
N SER A 333 -5.63 14.30 10.79
CA SER A 333 -7.07 14.32 10.48
C SER A 333 -7.35 13.64 9.14
N TRP A 334 -8.52 13.01 8.96
CA TRP A 334 -8.84 12.24 7.74
C TRP A 334 -8.78 13.09 6.45
N ASP A 335 -9.08 14.38 6.55
CA ASP A 335 -9.17 15.37 5.47
C ASP A 335 -7.86 16.17 5.26
N GLU A 336 -6.96 16.14 6.25
CA GLU A 336 -5.71 16.89 6.24
C GLU A 336 -4.86 16.59 5.00
N PRO A 337 -4.71 15.33 4.54
CA PRO A 337 -3.89 15.04 3.38
C PRO A 337 -4.40 15.72 2.12
N PHE A 338 -5.72 15.84 1.94
CA PHE A 338 -6.32 16.51 0.78
C PHE A 338 -6.13 18.02 0.85
N ARG A 339 -6.33 18.64 2.03
CA ARG A 339 -6.09 20.08 2.22
C ARG A 339 -4.64 20.47 1.99
N ARG A 340 -3.70 19.67 2.52
CA ARG A 340 -2.26 19.93 2.40
C ARG A 340 -1.75 19.69 0.99
N ILE A 341 -2.15 18.60 0.32
CA ILE A 341 -1.71 18.38 -1.07
C ILE A 341 -2.29 19.44 -2.02
N ALA A 342 -3.56 19.84 -1.83
CA ALA A 342 -4.17 20.91 -2.61
C ALA A 342 -3.42 22.24 -2.45
N THR A 343 -2.89 22.51 -1.25
CA THR A 343 -2.06 23.69 -1.01
C THR A 343 -0.66 23.54 -1.61
N ALA A 344 -0.01 22.39 -1.40
CA ALA A 344 1.35 22.11 -1.87
C ALA A 344 1.47 22.05 -3.41
N SER A 345 0.36 21.73 -4.09
CA SER A 345 0.27 21.65 -5.55
C SER A 345 0.07 23.00 -6.23
N LYS A 346 -0.22 24.09 -5.50
CA LYS A 346 -0.45 25.41 -6.09
C LYS A 346 0.82 25.92 -6.80
N GLY A 347 0.69 26.24 -8.08
CA GLY A 347 1.78 26.79 -8.89
C GLY A 347 2.85 25.78 -9.32
N ARG A 348 2.64 24.49 -9.08
CA ARG A 348 3.51 23.40 -9.56
C ARG A 348 3.30 23.15 -11.04
N SER A 349 4.24 22.44 -11.67
CA SER A 349 4.23 22.16 -13.12
C SER A 349 3.14 21.16 -13.57
N TYR A 350 2.57 20.40 -12.64
CA TYR A 350 1.54 19.39 -12.90
C TYR A 350 0.14 19.86 -12.48
N GLN A 351 -0.89 19.18 -13.01
CA GLN A 351 -2.27 19.37 -12.56
C GLN A 351 -2.61 18.38 -11.44
N LEU A 352 -3.06 18.88 -10.28
CA LEU A 352 -3.65 18.05 -9.24
C LEU A 352 -5.09 17.67 -9.61
N LEU A 353 -5.43 16.39 -9.52
CA LEU A 353 -6.75 15.81 -9.75
C LEU A 353 -7.22 15.13 -8.46
N THR A 354 -8.45 15.43 -8.01
CA THR A 354 -8.98 14.93 -6.74
C THR A 354 -10.38 14.32 -6.89
N PRO A 355 -10.53 13.25 -7.71
CA PRO A 355 -11.82 12.56 -7.86
C PRO A 355 -12.38 12.11 -6.51
N GLU A 356 -13.71 12.12 -6.38
CA GLU A 356 -14.38 11.37 -5.32
C GLU A 356 -14.08 9.88 -5.46
N MET A 357 -14.23 9.13 -4.36
CA MET A 357 -14.12 7.68 -4.41
C MET A 357 -15.13 7.10 -5.41
N GLY A 358 -14.63 6.40 -6.42
CA GLY A 358 -15.45 5.83 -7.48
C GLY A 358 -15.73 6.75 -8.67
N GLN A 359 -15.36 8.03 -8.61
CA GLN A 359 -15.47 8.91 -9.76
C GLN A 359 -14.46 8.51 -10.84
N ILE A 360 -14.88 8.59 -12.10
CA ILE A 360 -14.03 8.30 -13.25
C ILE A 360 -13.08 9.49 -13.48
N LEU A 361 -11.80 9.18 -13.61
CA LEU A 361 -10.75 10.08 -14.07
C LEU A 361 -10.24 9.55 -15.41
N GLU A 362 -10.37 10.33 -16.49
CA GLU A 362 -9.84 9.93 -17.81
C GLU A 362 -8.36 10.31 -17.94
N VAL A 363 -7.48 9.36 -18.22
CA VAL A 363 -6.02 9.61 -18.31
C VAL A 363 -5.70 10.54 -19.48
N SER A 364 -6.49 10.48 -20.55
CA SER A 364 -6.28 11.27 -21.77
C SER A 364 -6.78 12.71 -21.70
N GLN A 365 -7.52 13.12 -20.66
CA GLN A 365 -8.14 14.44 -20.60
C GLN A 365 -7.34 15.43 -19.74
N PRO A 366 -6.65 16.42 -20.36
CA PRO A 366 -5.72 17.32 -19.68
C PRO A 366 -6.38 18.46 -18.90
N ARG A 367 -7.72 18.53 -18.84
CA ARG A 367 -8.46 19.62 -18.18
C ARG A 367 -9.71 19.11 -17.49
N GLN A 368 -9.53 18.16 -16.58
CA GLN A 368 -10.57 17.73 -15.67
C GLN A 368 -10.50 18.55 -14.39
N ALA A 369 -11.65 18.99 -13.90
CA ALA A 369 -11.77 19.65 -12.60
C ALA A 369 -12.58 18.73 -11.69
N PHE A 370 -12.16 18.69 -10.43
CA PHE A 370 -12.82 17.93 -9.39
C PHE A 370 -13.12 18.87 -8.23
N ASP A 371 -14.23 18.63 -7.55
CA ASP A 371 -14.60 19.42 -6.39
C ASP A 371 -13.68 19.10 -5.20
N ALA A 372 -13.54 20.06 -4.29
CA ALA A 372 -12.90 19.86 -2.99
C ALA A 372 -13.85 19.11 -2.05
N TRP A 373 -14.19 17.87 -2.38
CA TRP A 373 -15.23 17.07 -1.72
C TRP A 373 -14.97 16.78 -0.23
N TRP A 374 -13.75 17.05 0.25
CA TRP A 374 -13.37 16.93 1.66
C TRP A 374 -13.79 18.15 2.52
N GLU A 375 -14.30 19.21 1.91
CA GLU A 375 -14.73 20.45 2.58
C GLU A 375 -16.14 20.40 3.21
#